data_AF-A0A528LP42-F1
#
_entry.id   AF-A0A528LP42-F1
#
_cell.length_a   1.000
_cell.length_b   1.000
_cell.length_c   1.000
_cell.angle_alpha   90.00
_cell.angle_beta   90.00
_cell.angle_gamma   90.00
#
_symmetry.space_group_name_H-M   'P 1'
#
loop_
_entity.id
_entity.type
_entity.pdbx_description
1 polymer ?
#
loop_
_entity_poly.entity_id
_entity_poly.type
_entity_poly.pdbx_seq_one_letter_code
_entity_poly.pdbx_strand_id
1 'polypeptide(L)'
;VQRPAPPIWMAGGPARMKRAYREGHNYFVTAFHDGLETLRTLRGAIEKAAASEERNVADAKVSLLRCCYASDNEAEINSYLDNARFQRRLSEALHQRRQQSHDGYLLRETPTQQDLSLEAMRKNLPIGSVNRVIDRLLEEIDILKTDQIAVQTQLGDFDQKTMLRQLELWGDKIIPAINKAMGNARV
;
A
#
# COMPACT_ATOMS: atom_id res chain seq x y z
N VAL A 1 23.64 22.46 10.14
CA VAL A 1 23.11 21.40 9.24
C VAL A 1 23.26 20.06 9.95
N GLN A 2 22.21 19.24 10.04
CA GLN A 2 22.19 17.97 10.79
C GLN A 2 23.12 16.92 10.16
N ARG A 3 23.85 16.15 11.00
CA ARG A 3 24.66 14.98 10.61
C ARG A 3 24.39 13.81 11.58
N PRO A 4 24.05 12.59 11.10
CA PRO A 4 23.81 12.24 9.70
C PRO A 4 22.54 12.92 9.15
N ALA A 5 22.48 13.07 7.83
CA ALA A 5 21.27 13.56 7.17
C ALA A 5 20.11 12.55 7.37
N PRO A 6 18.85 13.01 7.47
CA PRO A 6 17.70 12.12 7.51
C PRO A 6 17.64 11.21 6.27
N PRO A 7 17.10 9.98 6.38
CA PRO A 7 16.95 9.09 5.25
C PRO A 7 15.99 9.67 4.21
N ILE A 8 16.39 9.64 2.94
CA ILE A 8 15.57 10.10 1.81
C ILE A 8 14.78 8.90 1.27
N TRP A 9 13.48 9.11 1.05
CA TRP A 9 12.56 8.14 0.45
C TRP A 9 12.04 8.68 -0.88
N MET A 10 12.12 7.87 -1.94
CA MET A 10 11.53 8.21 -3.24
C MET A 10 10.27 7.39 -3.48
N ALA A 11 9.15 8.09 -3.70
CA ALA A 11 7.89 7.45 -4.07
C ALA A 11 7.72 7.38 -5.59
N GLY A 12 7.27 6.24 -6.12
CA GLY A 12 6.92 6.15 -7.54
C GLY A 12 6.80 4.75 -8.12
N GLY A 13 6.73 4.69 -9.45
CA GLY A 13 6.75 3.44 -10.22
C GLY A 13 8.16 3.02 -10.66
N PRO A 14 8.30 1.80 -11.23
CA PRO A 14 9.58 1.14 -11.51
C PRO A 14 10.68 1.99 -12.17
N ALA A 15 10.30 2.93 -13.04
CA ALA A 15 11.24 3.82 -13.74
C ALA A 15 12.13 4.67 -12.79
N ARG A 16 11.70 4.90 -11.54
CA ARG A 16 12.45 5.72 -10.56
C ARG A 16 13.30 4.88 -9.60
N MET A 17 13.16 3.55 -9.59
CA MET A 17 13.91 2.66 -8.71
C MET A 17 15.41 2.71 -8.99
N LYS A 18 15.80 2.74 -10.27
CA LYS A 18 17.21 2.84 -10.71
C LYS A 18 17.92 4.03 -10.05
N ARG A 19 17.25 5.18 -10.04
CA ARG A 19 17.76 6.39 -9.40
C ARG A 19 17.96 6.20 -7.89
N ALA A 20 17.08 5.44 -7.22
CA ALA A 20 17.17 5.20 -5.78
C ALA A 20 18.45 4.46 -5.42
N TYR A 21 18.75 3.39 -6.15
CA TYR A 21 19.99 2.64 -5.96
C TYR A 21 21.25 3.46 -6.31
N ARG A 22 21.21 4.22 -7.40
CA ARG A 22 22.33 5.07 -7.81
C ARG A 22 22.68 6.13 -6.76
N GLU A 23 21.66 6.77 -6.18
CA GLU A 23 21.80 7.89 -5.24
C GLU A 23 21.78 7.44 -3.76
N GLY A 24 21.64 6.15 -3.48
CA GLY A 24 21.60 5.60 -2.12
C GLY A 24 20.37 6.06 -1.33
N HIS A 25 19.20 6.07 -1.97
CA HIS A 25 17.92 6.43 -1.36
C HIS A 25 17.02 5.23 -1.18
N ASN A 26 16.14 5.29 -0.17
CA ASN A 26 15.12 4.28 0.04
C ASN A 26 13.94 4.48 -0.92
N TYR A 27 13.11 3.46 -1.08
CA TYR A 27 12.05 3.44 -2.06
C TYR A 27 10.67 3.15 -1.46
N PHE A 28 9.66 3.87 -1.93
CA PHE A 28 8.30 3.78 -1.44
C PHE A 28 7.35 3.44 -2.61
N VAL A 29 6.74 2.28 -2.53
CA VAL A 29 5.94 1.67 -3.61
C VAL A 29 4.49 1.53 -3.23
N THR A 30 3.65 1.41 -4.25
CA THR A 30 2.23 1.06 -4.08
C THR A 30 1.89 -0.06 -5.05
N ALA A 31 1.05 -0.99 -4.59
CA ALA A 31 0.42 -2.02 -5.42
C ALA A 31 -1.07 -1.70 -5.66
N PHE A 32 -1.50 -0.46 -5.39
CA PHE A 32 -2.89 0.00 -5.49
C PHE A 32 -3.86 -1.02 -4.87
N HIS A 33 -4.80 -1.54 -5.66
CA HIS A 33 -5.79 -2.56 -5.27
C HIS A 33 -5.47 -3.95 -5.84
N ASP A 34 -4.33 -4.11 -6.48
CA ASP A 34 -3.94 -5.37 -7.10
C ASP A 34 -3.45 -6.37 -6.06
N GLY A 35 -3.48 -7.64 -6.42
CA GLY A 35 -3.09 -8.75 -5.55
C GLY A 35 -1.60 -9.09 -5.60
N LEU A 36 -1.27 -10.31 -5.17
CA LEU A 36 0.10 -10.77 -5.01
C LEU A 36 0.94 -10.79 -6.29
N GLU A 37 0.34 -11.03 -7.46
CA GLU A 37 1.08 -11.09 -8.73
C GLU A 37 1.70 -9.72 -9.08
N THR A 38 1.02 -8.62 -8.77
CA THR A 38 1.58 -7.28 -8.90
C THR A 38 2.75 -7.08 -7.94
N LEU A 39 2.68 -7.62 -6.73
CA LEU A 39 3.81 -7.57 -5.77
C LEU A 39 5.02 -8.39 -6.25
N ARG A 40 4.80 -9.56 -6.87
CA ARG A 40 5.87 -10.35 -7.49
C ARG A 40 6.53 -9.59 -8.64
N THR A 41 5.71 -8.96 -9.49
CA THR A 41 6.19 -8.14 -10.60
C THR A 41 7.00 -6.94 -10.08
N LEU A 42 6.51 -6.30 -9.02
CA LEU A 42 7.17 -5.18 -8.36
C LEU A 42 8.51 -5.60 -7.74
N ARG A 43 8.55 -6.77 -7.07
CA ARG A 43 9.79 -7.34 -6.53
C ARG A 43 10.84 -7.56 -7.63
N GLY A 44 10.44 -8.18 -8.74
CA GLY A 44 11.34 -8.38 -9.89
C GLY A 44 11.84 -7.05 -10.49
N ALA A 45 11.00 -6.02 -10.50
CA ALA A 45 11.42 -4.69 -10.95
C ALA A 45 12.45 -4.04 -10.01
N ILE A 46 12.32 -4.23 -8.69
CA ILE A 46 13.27 -3.74 -7.68
C ILE A 46 14.62 -4.45 -7.86
N GLU A 47 14.62 -5.77 -8.00
CA GLU A 47 15.85 -6.57 -8.21
C GLU A 47 16.56 -6.18 -9.51
N LYS A 48 15.81 -6.01 -10.60
CA LYS A 48 16.35 -5.54 -11.88
C LYS A 48 16.94 -4.14 -11.77
N ALA A 49 16.31 -3.24 -11.01
CA ALA A 49 16.82 -1.88 -10.81
C ALA A 49 18.15 -1.87 -10.04
N ALA A 50 18.25 -2.67 -8.96
CA ALA A 50 19.48 -2.83 -8.19
C ALA A 50 20.62 -3.37 -9.07
N ALA A 51 20.36 -4.46 -9.80
CA ALA A 51 21.33 -5.07 -10.68
C ALA A 51 21.81 -4.13 -11.80
N SER A 52 20.94 -3.27 -12.32
CA SER A 52 21.29 -2.28 -13.35
C SER A 52 22.20 -1.15 -12.88
N GLU A 53 22.38 -1.01 -11.57
CA GLU A 53 23.28 -0.06 -10.90
C GLU A 53 24.43 -0.79 -10.18
N GLU A 54 24.59 -2.10 -10.42
CA GLU A 54 25.61 -2.95 -9.78
C GLU A 54 25.53 -2.90 -8.23
N ARG A 55 24.31 -2.73 -7.70
CA ARG A 55 23.99 -2.67 -6.27
C ARG A 55 23.36 -3.96 -5.78
N ASN A 56 23.43 -4.19 -4.47
CA ASN A 56 22.62 -5.22 -3.82
C ASN A 56 21.18 -4.70 -3.65
N VAL A 57 20.19 -5.57 -3.83
CA VAL A 57 18.78 -5.25 -3.58
C VAL A 57 18.54 -4.77 -2.13
N ALA A 58 19.35 -5.20 -1.18
CA ALA A 58 19.29 -4.78 0.21
C ALA A 58 19.94 -3.41 0.49
N ASP A 59 20.58 -2.79 -0.50
CA ASP A 59 21.22 -1.46 -0.33
C ASP A 59 20.18 -0.33 -0.17
N ALA A 60 18.93 -0.57 -0.57
CA ALA A 60 17.81 0.36 -0.41
C ALA A 60 16.68 -0.29 0.39
N LYS A 61 16.14 0.42 1.38
CA LYS A 61 14.93 -0.03 2.07
C LYS A 61 13.70 0.14 1.18
N VAL A 62 12.76 -0.79 1.27
CA VAL A 62 11.51 -0.80 0.50
C VAL A 62 10.32 -0.66 1.42
N SER A 63 9.49 0.35 1.20
CA SER A 63 8.22 0.55 1.92
C SER A 63 7.02 0.37 1.00
N LEU A 64 6.02 -0.40 1.43
CA LEU A 64 4.78 -0.62 0.70
C LEU A 64 3.63 0.22 1.27
N LEU A 65 2.96 0.99 0.42
CA LEU A 65 1.68 1.62 0.72
C LEU A 65 0.54 0.66 0.42
N ARG A 66 -0.33 0.42 1.40
CA ARG A 66 -1.41 -0.55 1.25
C ARG A 66 -2.72 -0.12 1.89
N CYS A 67 -3.83 -0.37 1.19
CA CYS A 67 -5.17 -0.25 1.75
C CYS A 67 -5.43 -1.48 2.61
N CYS A 68 -5.59 -1.30 3.92
CA CYS A 68 -5.84 -2.41 4.83
C CYS A 68 -6.92 -2.04 5.85
N TYR A 69 -7.79 -3.00 6.17
CA TYR A 69 -8.90 -2.75 7.08
C TYR A 69 -9.34 -4.05 7.75
N ALA A 70 -9.39 -4.06 9.09
CA ALA A 70 -9.73 -5.24 9.87
C ALA A 70 -11.09 -5.08 10.56
N SER A 71 -12.07 -5.90 10.21
CA SER A 71 -13.38 -5.95 10.86
C SER A 71 -14.04 -7.30 10.59
N ASP A 72 -14.94 -7.70 11.48
CA ASP A 72 -15.85 -8.84 11.27
C ASP A 72 -17.24 -8.36 10.78
N ASN A 73 -17.44 -7.04 10.66
CA ASN A 73 -18.66 -6.45 10.14
C ASN A 73 -18.57 -6.26 8.62
N GLU A 74 -19.34 -7.06 7.88
CA GLU A 74 -19.42 -7.00 6.42
C GLU A 74 -19.83 -5.63 5.86
N ALA A 75 -20.71 -4.90 6.56
CA ALA A 75 -21.14 -3.58 6.12
C ALA A 75 -20.00 -2.55 6.21
N GLU A 76 -19.20 -2.60 7.27
CA GLU A 76 -18.01 -1.75 7.42
C GLU A 76 -16.96 -2.07 6.35
N ILE A 77 -16.72 -3.37 6.10
CA ILE A 77 -15.79 -3.82 5.06
C ILE A 77 -16.22 -3.29 3.69
N ASN A 78 -17.49 -3.45 3.34
CA ASN A 78 -18.01 -3.00 2.04
C ASN A 78 -17.93 -1.49 1.90
N SER A 79 -18.23 -0.74 2.97
CA SER A 79 -18.09 0.73 2.98
C SER A 79 -16.63 1.16 2.77
N TYR A 80 -15.68 0.50 3.44
CA TYR A 80 -14.25 0.78 3.26
C TYR A 80 -13.78 0.49 1.82
N LEU A 81 -14.18 -0.68 1.27
CA LEU A 81 -13.82 -1.08 -0.08
C LEU A 81 -14.40 -0.13 -1.15
N ASP A 82 -15.63 0.35 -0.95
CA ASP A 82 -16.25 1.30 -1.85
C ASP A 82 -15.52 2.64 -1.85
N ASN A 83 -15.14 3.15 -0.67
CA ASN A 83 -14.30 4.34 -0.53
C ASN A 83 -12.93 4.18 -1.20
N ALA A 84 -12.30 3.01 -1.04
CA ALA A 84 -11.05 2.71 -1.72
C ALA A 84 -11.23 2.76 -3.24
N ARG A 85 -12.27 2.11 -3.77
CA ARG A 85 -12.61 2.08 -5.20
C ARG A 85 -12.85 3.50 -5.73
N PHE A 86 -13.63 4.30 -5.02
CA PHE A 86 -13.89 5.70 -5.34
C PHE A 86 -12.58 6.48 -5.49
N GLN A 87 -11.69 6.41 -4.50
CA GLN A 87 -10.39 7.09 -4.53
C GLN A 87 -9.53 6.62 -5.71
N ARG A 88 -9.53 5.32 -6.03
CA ARG A 88 -8.78 4.77 -7.18
C ARG A 88 -9.30 5.28 -8.51
N ARG A 89 -10.62 5.37 -8.68
CA ARG A 89 -11.28 5.92 -9.88
C ARG A 89 -10.88 7.37 -10.11
N LEU A 90 -10.89 8.20 -9.07
CA LEU A 90 -10.41 9.59 -9.15
C LEU A 90 -8.91 9.67 -9.47
N SER A 91 -8.10 8.88 -8.76
CA SER A 91 -6.65 8.83 -8.96
C SER A 91 -6.27 8.44 -10.39
N GLU A 92 -6.94 7.43 -10.98
CA GLU A 92 -6.68 7.02 -12.36
C GLU A 92 -7.08 8.09 -13.37
N ALA A 93 -8.26 8.69 -13.18
CA ALA A 93 -8.77 9.71 -14.10
C ALA A 93 -7.80 10.90 -14.17
N LEU A 94 -7.27 11.34 -13.02
CA LEU A 94 -6.22 12.36 -12.95
C LEU A 94 -4.93 11.91 -13.63
N HIS A 95 -4.47 10.69 -13.35
CA HIS A 95 -3.25 10.16 -13.94
C HIS A 95 -3.31 10.07 -15.47
N GLN A 96 -4.45 9.60 -16.01
CA GLN A 96 -4.70 9.44 -17.45
C GLN A 96 -5.23 10.71 -18.13
N ARG A 97 -5.34 11.82 -17.40
CA ARG A 97 -5.87 13.10 -17.91
C ARG A 97 -7.29 12.98 -18.48
N ARG A 98 -8.10 12.09 -17.90
CA ARG A 98 -9.51 11.85 -18.27
C ARG A 98 -10.48 12.53 -17.30
N GLN A 99 -9.99 13.33 -16.37
CA GLN A 99 -10.81 13.96 -15.35
C GLN A 99 -11.89 14.84 -15.97
N GLN A 100 -13.10 14.76 -15.41
CA GLN A 100 -14.24 15.59 -15.78
C GLN A 100 -14.78 16.25 -14.51
N SER A 101 -15.25 17.49 -14.66
CA SER A 101 -15.97 18.21 -13.61
C SER A 101 -17.14 18.94 -14.27
N HIS A 102 -18.30 18.93 -13.62
CA HIS A 102 -19.48 19.65 -14.12
C HIS A 102 -19.41 21.15 -13.84
N ASP A 103 -18.80 21.54 -12.72
CA ASP A 103 -18.76 22.91 -12.20
C ASP A 103 -17.33 23.45 -12.03
N GLY A 104 -16.32 22.64 -12.31
CA GLY A 104 -14.90 22.97 -12.14
C GLY A 104 -14.37 22.73 -10.73
N TYR A 105 -15.20 22.30 -9.77
CA TYR A 105 -14.81 22.13 -8.37
C TYR A 105 -14.58 20.67 -8.00
N LEU A 106 -15.59 19.82 -8.22
CA LEU A 106 -15.51 18.41 -7.86
C LEU A 106 -15.28 17.53 -9.08
N LEU A 107 -14.37 16.57 -8.92
CA LEU A 107 -14.14 15.54 -9.91
C LEU A 107 -15.32 14.59 -9.95
N ARG A 108 -15.82 14.32 -11.16
CA ARG A 108 -16.80 13.28 -11.39
C ARG A 108 -16.11 11.92 -11.31
N GLU A 109 -16.66 11.05 -10.49
CA GLU A 109 -16.25 9.64 -10.48
C GLU A 109 -16.64 8.97 -11.80
N THR A 110 -15.67 8.32 -12.44
CA THR A 110 -15.88 7.46 -13.60
C THR A 110 -15.17 6.13 -13.36
N PRO A 111 -15.75 4.99 -13.79
CA PRO A 111 -15.07 3.70 -13.71
C PRO A 111 -13.66 3.74 -14.31
N THR A 112 -12.76 2.95 -13.73
CA THR A 112 -11.44 2.76 -14.32
C THR A 112 -11.48 1.83 -15.52
N GLN A 113 -10.41 1.79 -16.32
CA GLN A 113 -10.31 0.83 -17.45
C GLN A 113 -10.28 -0.63 -16.96
N GLN A 114 -9.74 -0.88 -15.76
CA GLN A 114 -9.72 -2.19 -15.10
C GLN A 114 -10.38 -2.10 -13.72
N ASP A 115 -11.65 -1.70 -13.71
CA ASP A 115 -12.38 -1.49 -12.46
C ASP A 115 -12.63 -2.81 -11.74
N LEU A 116 -12.20 -2.89 -10.48
CA LEU A 116 -12.32 -4.10 -9.69
C LEU A 116 -13.68 -4.14 -8.98
N SER A 117 -14.27 -5.34 -8.91
CA SER A 117 -15.39 -5.61 -8.01
C SER A 117 -14.92 -5.56 -6.55
N LEU A 118 -15.84 -5.28 -5.61
CA LEU A 118 -15.51 -5.30 -4.19
C LEU A 118 -15.02 -6.68 -3.74
N GLU A 119 -15.55 -7.76 -4.33
CA GLU A 119 -15.10 -9.12 -4.08
C GLU A 119 -13.64 -9.34 -4.51
N ALA A 120 -13.27 -8.87 -5.71
CA ALA A 120 -11.90 -8.95 -6.21
C ALA A 120 -10.95 -8.12 -5.34
N MET A 121 -11.35 -6.89 -4.96
CA MET A 121 -10.58 -6.04 -4.05
C MET A 121 -10.39 -6.72 -2.70
N ARG A 122 -11.45 -7.31 -2.13
CA ARG A 122 -11.37 -8.05 -0.87
C ARG A 122 -10.37 -9.18 -0.98
N LYS A 123 -10.42 -9.98 -2.05
CA LYS A 123 -9.46 -11.08 -2.30
C LYS A 123 -8.01 -10.59 -2.38
N ASN A 124 -7.79 -9.47 -3.06
CA ASN A 124 -6.46 -8.91 -3.32
C ASN A 124 -5.83 -8.23 -2.11
N LEU A 125 -6.64 -7.51 -1.32
CA LEU A 125 -6.17 -6.61 -0.27
C LEU A 125 -6.14 -7.29 1.11
N PRO A 126 -5.32 -6.79 2.06
CA PRO A 126 -5.39 -7.14 3.48
C PRO A 126 -6.65 -6.56 4.14
N ILE A 127 -7.83 -7.09 3.79
CA ILE A 127 -9.13 -6.59 4.27
C ILE A 127 -10.05 -7.74 4.69
N GLY A 128 -10.50 -7.74 5.95
CA GLY A 128 -11.41 -8.74 6.51
C GLY A 128 -11.17 -8.95 8.00
N SER A 129 -11.32 -10.19 8.49
CA SER A 129 -11.00 -10.50 9.89
C SER A 129 -9.53 -10.21 10.21
N VAL A 130 -9.22 -9.97 11.49
CA VAL A 130 -7.87 -9.67 11.97
C VAL A 130 -6.85 -10.71 11.49
N ASN A 131 -7.17 -12.00 11.60
CA ASN A 131 -6.27 -13.09 11.18
C ASN A 131 -6.00 -13.04 9.67
N ARG A 132 -7.05 -12.83 8.86
CA ARG A 132 -6.91 -12.70 7.41
C ARG A 132 -6.00 -11.52 7.02
N VAL A 133 -6.13 -10.39 7.72
CA VAL A 133 -5.26 -9.22 7.48
C VAL A 133 -3.81 -9.56 7.82
N ILE A 134 -3.56 -10.21 8.95
CA ILE A 134 -2.21 -10.65 9.35
C ILE A 134 -1.61 -11.62 8.32
N ASP A 135 -2.34 -12.69 7.97
CA ASP A 135 -1.88 -13.72 7.02
C ASP A 135 -1.54 -13.10 5.67
N ARG A 136 -2.44 -12.26 5.14
CA ARG A 136 -2.21 -11.57 3.86
C ARG A 136 -0.98 -10.67 3.93
N LEU A 137 -0.78 -9.90 5.01
CA LEU A 137 0.40 -9.04 5.13
C LEU A 137 1.69 -9.83 5.23
N LEU A 138 1.69 -10.98 5.92
CA LEU A 138 2.86 -11.87 5.96
C LEU A 138 3.18 -12.41 4.56
N GLU A 139 2.19 -12.78 3.76
CA GLU A 139 2.39 -13.13 2.34
C GLU A 139 2.98 -11.95 1.53
N GLU A 140 2.45 -10.74 1.71
CA GLU A 140 2.95 -9.54 1.01
C GLU A 140 4.39 -9.20 1.43
N ILE A 141 4.73 -9.33 2.71
CA ILE A 141 6.09 -9.15 3.26
C ILE A 141 7.04 -10.20 2.68
N ASP A 142 6.63 -11.47 2.64
CA ASP A 142 7.48 -12.53 2.10
C ASP A 142 7.78 -12.34 0.62
N ILE A 143 6.81 -11.88 -0.17
CA ILE A 143 6.98 -11.65 -1.60
C ILE A 143 7.84 -10.41 -1.88
N LEU A 144 7.48 -9.27 -1.28
CA LEU A 144 8.13 -8.00 -1.60
C LEU A 144 9.45 -7.80 -0.83
N LYS A 145 9.61 -8.50 0.31
CA LYS A 145 10.67 -8.28 1.31
C LYS A 145 10.74 -6.82 1.74
N THR A 146 9.59 -6.25 2.08
CA THR A 146 9.46 -4.85 2.48
C THR A 146 9.96 -4.64 3.91
N ASP A 147 10.62 -3.51 4.15
CA ASP A 147 11.09 -3.08 5.46
C ASP A 147 9.98 -2.41 6.29
N GLN A 148 9.03 -1.74 5.62
CA GLN A 148 7.93 -1.05 6.28
C GLN A 148 6.66 -1.12 5.43
N ILE A 149 5.50 -1.20 6.09
CA ILE A 149 4.21 -1.07 5.42
C ILE A 149 3.53 0.18 5.96
N ALA A 150 3.24 1.12 5.07
CA ALA A 150 2.39 2.26 5.34
C ALA A 150 0.94 1.85 5.07
N VAL A 151 0.14 1.84 6.13
CA VAL A 151 -1.25 1.42 6.06
C VAL A 151 -2.15 2.64 5.89
N GLN A 152 -3.03 2.58 4.90
CA GLN A 152 -4.17 3.47 4.81
C GLN A 152 -5.35 2.77 5.45
N THR A 153 -5.88 3.35 6.54
CA THR A 153 -7.09 2.88 7.23
C THR A 153 -8.28 3.83 7.04
N GLN A 154 -8.06 4.97 6.39
CA GLN A 154 -9.09 5.94 6.02
C GLN A 154 -8.90 6.38 4.58
N LEU A 155 -9.98 6.30 3.82
CA LEU A 155 -10.05 6.61 2.39
C LEU A 155 -11.40 7.30 2.17
N GLY A 156 -11.43 8.30 1.28
CA GLY A 156 -12.66 9.02 0.96
C GLY A 156 -13.39 9.56 2.20
N ASP A 157 -14.69 9.31 2.26
CA ASP A 157 -15.59 9.72 3.35
C ASP A 157 -15.77 8.61 4.39
N PHE A 158 -14.82 7.68 4.48
CA PHE A 158 -14.85 6.63 5.50
C PHE A 158 -14.72 7.26 6.90
N ASP A 159 -15.63 6.88 7.80
CA ASP A 159 -15.86 7.65 9.02
C ASP A 159 -14.67 7.64 9.98
N GLN A 160 -14.43 8.79 10.61
CA GLN A 160 -13.29 9.00 11.50
C GLN A 160 -13.31 8.05 12.72
N LYS A 161 -14.49 7.78 13.29
CA LYS A 161 -14.62 6.95 14.49
C LYS A 161 -14.15 5.53 14.20
N THR A 162 -14.48 5.03 13.03
CA THR A 162 -14.04 3.72 12.56
C THR A 162 -12.54 3.69 12.26
N MET A 163 -11.98 4.74 11.65
CA MET A 163 -10.52 4.87 11.49
C MET A 163 -9.78 4.84 12.83
N LEU A 164 -10.24 5.58 13.85
CA LEU A 164 -9.58 5.62 15.15
C LEU A 164 -9.56 4.23 15.82
N ARG A 165 -10.68 3.49 15.74
CA ARG A 165 -10.76 2.09 16.17
C ARG A 165 -9.79 1.18 15.41
N GLN A 166 -9.54 1.45 14.12
CA GLN A 166 -8.49 0.73 13.40
C GLN A 166 -7.12 1.03 14.01
N LEU A 167 -6.77 2.29 14.28
CA LEU A 167 -5.45 2.61 14.86
C LEU A 167 -5.18 1.85 16.16
N GLU A 168 -6.17 1.76 17.05
CA GLU A 168 -6.12 0.95 18.27
C GLU A 168 -5.93 -0.55 17.94
N LEU A 169 -6.78 -1.10 17.07
CA LEU A 169 -6.71 -2.51 16.67
C LEU A 169 -5.36 -2.89 16.03
N TRP A 170 -4.78 -1.98 15.25
CA TRP A 170 -3.46 -2.15 14.64
C TRP A 170 -2.35 -2.14 15.68
N GLY A 171 -2.38 -1.17 16.61
CA GLY A 171 -1.41 -1.05 17.69
C GLY A 171 -1.42 -2.24 18.65
N ASP A 172 -2.63 -2.70 19.02
CA ASP A 172 -2.80 -3.70 20.08
C ASP A 172 -2.71 -5.14 19.59
N LYS A 173 -3.13 -5.42 18.34
CA LYS A 173 -3.26 -6.80 17.85
C LYS A 173 -2.45 -7.09 16.59
N ILE A 174 -2.65 -6.31 15.52
CA ILE A 174 -2.10 -6.66 14.20
C ILE A 174 -0.59 -6.49 14.16
N ILE A 175 -0.07 -5.32 14.54
CA ILE A 175 1.38 -5.04 14.52
C ILE A 175 2.14 -5.99 15.45
N PRO A 176 1.71 -6.24 16.71
CA PRO A 176 2.36 -7.22 17.57
C PRO A 176 2.37 -8.63 17.00
N ALA A 177 1.27 -9.09 16.39
CA ALA A 177 1.18 -10.42 15.80
C ALA A 177 2.14 -10.61 14.61
N ILE A 178 2.21 -9.61 13.71
CA ILE A 178 3.15 -9.64 12.57
C ILE A 178 4.60 -9.64 13.09
N ASN A 179 4.93 -8.76 14.02
CA ASN A 179 6.27 -8.69 14.62
C ASN A 179 6.69 -10.01 15.25
N LYS A 180 5.78 -10.66 16.00
CA LYS A 180 6.01 -11.99 16.58
C LYS A 180 6.25 -13.04 15.49
N ALA A 181 5.44 -13.06 14.43
CA ALA A 181 5.58 -14.00 13.32
C ALA A 181 6.91 -13.82 12.56
N MET A 182 7.39 -12.59 12.43
CA MET A 182 8.66 -12.26 11.78
C MET A 182 9.89 -12.53 12.65
N GLY A 183 9.72 -12.99 13.90
CA GLY A 183 10.83 -13.11 14.86
C GLY A 183 11.34 -11.76 15.39
N ASN A 184 10.67 -10.66 15.02
CA ASN A 184 10.94 -9.31 15.49
C ASN A 184 10.23 -9.10 16.84
N ALA A 185 10.55 -9.90 17.85
CA ALA A 185 10.13 -9.56 19.21
C ALA A 185 10.78 -8.22 19.56
N ARG A 186 9.98 -7.14 19.66
CA ARG A 186 10.49 -5.87 20.22
C ARG A 186 11.03 -6.17 21.62
N VAL A 187 12.33 -5.94 21.80
CA VAL A 187 12.90 -5.54 23.09
C VAL A 187 12.47 -4.10 23.36
#